data_AF-A0A1Y1LJE5-F1
#
_entry.id   AF-A0A1Y1LJE5-F1
#
_cell.length_a   1.000
_cell.length_b   1.000
_cell.length_c   1.000
_cell.angle_alpha   90.00
_cell.angle_beta   90.00
_cell.angle_gamma   90.00
#
_symmetry.space_group_name_H-M   'P 1'
#
loop_
_entity.id
_entity.type
_entity.pdbx_description
1 polymer ?
#
loop_
_entity_poly.entity_id
_entity_poly.type
_entity_poly.pdbx_seq_one_letter_code
_entity_poly.pdbx_strand_id
1 'polypeptide(L)'
;MPCGDHLELSIGVMEETRFKKKHSHLIKRLAKELHFTYEEMEVIMLIYYKIQKMNGEKSGGVTKVQLREILHVAFDMTDVDLTNDVVMSMVKGPSSFVPMSTWARVMSLFLRGTLEEKISHCFKVYDVMMSGKIGRDIMVRFLRNCLVGTSDEDSEDAVKDLVELLTKKMDMDRDLKISFDDYRQTILKDPLLMECMGQCLPSRLSVHSFMISCMAKVSKL
;
A
#
# COMPACT_ATOMS: atom_id res chain seq x y z
N MET A 1 18.06 -8.06 2.47
CA MET A 1 18.70 -7.17 3.47
C MET A 1 17.63 -6.66 4.41
N PRO A 2 17.90 -6.43 5.70
CA PRO A 2 16.93 -5.79 6.59
C PRO A 2 16.60 -4.40 6.04
N CYS A 3 15.31 -4.03 6.05
CA CYS A 3 14.83 -2.69 5.65
C CYS A 3 15.57 -1.54 6.37
N GLY A 4 16.21 -1.81 7.52
CA GLY A 4 16.99 -0.86 8.29
C GLY A 4 18.11 -0.19 7.49
N ASP A 5 18.88 -0.95 6.70
CA ASP A 5 20.12 -0.44 6.08
C ASP A 5 19.85 0.63 5.00
N HIS A 6 18.68 0.61 4.37
CA HIS A 6 18.27 1.61 3.37
C HIS A 6 17.64 2.87 3.98
N LEU A 7 17.26 2.83 5.27
CA LEU A 7 16.64 3.95 6.01
C LEU A 7 17.54 4.53 7.10
N GLU A 8 18.78 4.04 7.24
CA GLU A 8 19.82 4.59 8.13
C GLU A 8 20.42 5.89 7.59
N LEU A 9 19.56 6.89 7.37
CA LEU A 9 20.00 8.27 7.19
C LEU A 9 19.97 8.96 8.56
N SER A 10 21.16 9.30 9.06
CA SER A 10 21.31 10.09 10.27
C SER A 10 21.02 11.55 9.95
N ILE A 11 19.84 12.02 10.33
CA ILE A 11 19.57 13.46 10.45
C ILE A 11 20.05 13.89 11.82
N GLY A 12 20.70 15.05 11.92
CA GLY A 12 21.18 15.56 13.21
C GLY A 12 20.01 15.78 14.18
N VAL A 13 20.20 15.48 15.47
CA VAL A 13 19.16 15.56 16.51
C VAL A 13 18.46 16.93 16.56
N MET A 14 19.22 18.00 16.34
CA MET A 14 18.67 19.37 16.29
C MET A 14 17.73 19.59 15.09
N GLU A 15 18.05 18.99 13.94
CA GLU A 15 17.22 19.07 12.74
C GLU A 15 15.96 18.23 12.89
N GLU A 16 16.05 17.02 13.46
CA GLU A 16 14.87 16.22 13.81
C GLU A 16 13.94 16.98 14.75
N THR A 17 14.49 17.63 15.78
CA THR A 17 13.74 18.46 16.73
C THR A 17 13.05 19.63 16.03
N ARG A 18 13.76 20.33 15.13
CA ARG A 18 13.20 21.44 14.34
C ARG A 18 12.07 20.96 13.44
N PHE A 19 12.24 19.83 12.78
CA PHE A 19 11.22 19.24 11.91
C PHE A 19 9.95 18.86 12.69
N LYS A 20 10.09 18.17 13.84
CA LYS A 20 8.98 17.81 14.72
C LYS A 20 8.22 19.05 15.20
N LYS A 21 8.95 20.08 15.66
CA LYS A 21 8.35 21.34 16.12
C LYS A 21 7.54 22.03 15.01
N LYS A 22 8.12 22.12 13.79
CA LYS A 22 7.47 22.72 12.61
C LYS A 22 6.18 22.01 12.23
N HIS A 23 6.11 20.68 12.33
CA HIS A 23 4.96 19.88 11.91
C HIS A 23 4.09 19.37 13.06
N SER A 24 4.30 19.87 14.29
CA SER A 24 3.65 19.38 15.51
C SER A 24 2.12 19.36 15.43
N HIS A 25 1.48 20.37 14.85
CA HIS A 25 0.02 20.39 14.65
C HIS A 25 -0.46 19.28 13.71
N LEU A 26 0.26 19.03 12.61
CA LEU A 26 -0.07 17.97 11.66
C LEU A 26 0.10 16.59 12.31
N ILE A 27 1.20 16.37 13.02
CA ILE A 27 1.50 15.13 13.75
C ILE A 27 0.40 14.85 14.78
N LYS A 28 0.07 15.83 15.62
CA LYS A 28 -0.99 15.70 16.64
C LYS A 28 -2.35 15.36 16.03
N ARG A 29 -2.69 15.97 14.89
CA ARG A 29 -3.95 15.67 14.20
C ARG A 29 -3.94 14.25 13.64
N LEU A 30 -2.91 13.88 12.91
CA LEU A 30 -2.83 12.56 12.25
C LEU A 30 -2.76 11.42 13.28
N ALA A 31 -2.07 11.59 14.40
CA ALA A 31 -2.05 10.60 15.48
C ALA A 31 -3.44 10.35 16.13
N LYS A 32 -4.37 11.31 16.02
CA LYS A 32 -5.76 11.11 16.47
C LYS A 32 -6.63 10.42 15.43
N GLU A 33 -6.29 10.55 14.15
CA GLU A 33 -7.06 10.02 13.02
C GLU A 33 -6.61 8.63 12.58
N LEU A 34 -5.37 8.24 12.88
CA LEU A 34 -4.71 7.06 12.34
C LEU A 34 -4.26 6.10 13.45
N HIS A 35 -3.82 4.91 13.07
CA HIS A 35 -3.51 3.80 13.99
C HIS A 35 -2.14 3.93 14.68
N PHE A 36 -1.73 5.14 15.04
CA PHE A 36 -0.43 5.43 15.66
C PHE A 36 -0.56 6.34 16.86
N THR A 37 0.27 6.13 17.88
CA THR A 37 0.45 7.13 18.95
C THR A 37 1.10 8.39 18.41
N TYR A 38 1.17 9.42 19.24
CA TYR A 38 1.85 10.66 18.88
C TYR A 38 3.34 10.41 18.57
N GLU A 39 4.03 9.62 19.40
CA GLU A 39 5.45 9.29 19.28
C GLU A 39 5.72 8.46 18.02
N GLU A 40 4.85 7.49 17.74
CA GLU A 40 4.92 6.69 16.52
C GLU A 40 4.70 7.54 15.27
N MET A 41 3.74 8.48 15.32
CA MET A 41 3.51 9.42 14.22
C MET A 41 4.71 10.35 14.00
N GLU A 42 5.42 10.76 15.06
CA GLU A 42 6.68 11.49 14.91
C GLU A 42 7.71 10.65 14.14
N VAL A 43 7.85 9.36 14.44
CA VAL A 43 8.75 8.45 13.72
C VAL A 43 8.35 8.28 12.27
N ILE A 44 7.07 8.04 11.98
CA ILE A 44 6.55 7.93 10.60
C ILE A 44 6.86 9.21 9.79
N MET A 45 6.75 10.38 10.41
CA MET A 45 7.04 11.67 9.78
C MET A 45 8.54 11.93 9.62
N LEU A 46 9.37 11.45 10.54
CA LEU A 46 10.83 11.49 10.37
C LEU A 46 11.30 10.57 9.25
N ILE A 47 10.69 9.40 9.07
CA ILE A 47 11.00 8.50 7.94
C ILE A 47 10.70 9.23 6.62
N TYR A 48 9.53 9.86 6.48
CA TYR A 48 9.21 10.71 5.32
C TYR A 48 10.28 11.75 5.06
N TYR A 49 10.71 12.47 6.12
CA TYR A 49 11.71 13.53 6.00
C TYR A 49 13.08 13.02 5.57
N LYS A 50 13.50 11.85 6.07
CA LYS A 50 14.74 11.17 5.66
C LYS A 50 14.71 10.79 4.18
N ILE A 51 13.60 10.23 3.72
CA ILE A 51 13.42 9.87 2.30
C ILE A 51 13.42 11.12 1.41
N GLN A 52 12.74 12.19 1.83
CA GLN A 52 12.73 13.45 1.10
C GLN A 52 14.15 13.98 0.87
N LYS A 53 15.03 13.86 1.87
CA LYS A 53 16.42 14.33 1.82
C LYS A 53 17.32 13.50 0.89
N MET A 54 16.97 12.25 0.58
CA MET A 54 17.72 11.45 -0.40
C MET A 54 17.76 12.10 -1.80
N ASN A 55 16.75 12.91 -2.12
CA ASN A 55 16.68 13.65 -3.40
C ASN A 55 17.45 14.99 -3.39
N GLY A 56 18.21 15.28 -2.32
CA GLY A 56 18.92 16.54 -2.14
C GLY A 56 18.14 17.59 -1.34
N GLU A 57 18.84 18.61 -0.85
CA GLU A 57 18.33 19.58 0.14
C GLU A 57 17.13 20.42 -0.33
N LYS A 58 16.91 20.54 -1.65
CA LYS A 58 15.84 21.34 -2.27
C LYS A 58 14.64 20.50 -2.74
N SER A 59 14.58 19.23 -2.36
CA SER A 59 13.50 18.31 -2.70
C SER A 59 12.14 18.78 -2.16
N GLY A 60 11.12 18.82 -3.03
CA GLY A 60 9.75 19.25 -2.68
C GLY A 60 8.96 18.27 -1.81
N GLY A 61 9.45 17.04 -1.62
CA GLY A 61 8.78 15.98 -0.87
C GLY A 61 9.23 14.59 -1.31
N VAL A 62 8.67 13.56 -0.68
CA VAL A 62 8.80 12.17 -1.17
C VAL A 62 8.05 12.03 -2.49
N THR A 63 8.68 11.45 -3.51
CA THR A 63 8.03 11.25 -4.82
C THR A 63 7.23 9.95 -4.85
N LYS A 64 6.27 9.83 -5.79
CA LYS A 64 5.56 8.58 -6.07
C LYS A 64 6.52 7.43 -6.45
N VAL A 65 7.61 7.76 -7.14
CA VAL A 65 8.66 6.80 -7.52
C VAL A 65 9.36 6.27 -6.27
N GLN A 66 9.77 7.15 -5.35
CA GLN A 66 10.37 6.72 -4.08
C GLN A 66 9.41 5.91 -3.22
N LEU A 67 8.13 6.28 -3.18
CA LEU A 67 7.13 5.47 -2.47
C LEU A 67 7.07 4.06 -3.06
N ARG A 68 7.02 3.92 -4.40
CA ARG A 68 7.03 2.62 -5.07
C ARG A 68 8.29 1.81 -4.74
N GLU A 69 9.46 2.43 -4.75
CA GLU A 69 10.73 1.78 -4.37
C GLU A 69 10.70 1.29 -2.92
N ILE A 70 10.11 2.05 -2.01
CA ILE A 70 9.92 1.62 -0.62
C ILE A 70 8.94 0.44 -0.54
N LEU A 71 7.84 0.48 -1.28
CA LEU A 71 6.91 -0.67 -1.35
C LEU A 71 7.62 -1.93 -1.85
N HIS A 72 8.50 -1.78 -2.83
CA HIS A 72 9.30 -2.89 -3.33
C HIS A 72 10.31 -3.41 -2.29
N VAL A 73 11.19 -2.53 -1.79
CA VAL A 73 12.34 -2.92 -0.96
C VAL A 73 11.95 -3.24 0.48
N ALA A 74 11.10 -2.41 1.09
CA ALA A 74 10.74 -2.52 2.50
C ALA A 74 9.56 -3.46 2.72
N PHE A 75 8.64 -3.53 1.75
CA PHE A 75 7.39 -4.27 1.88
C PHE A 75 7.31 -5.54 1.02
N ASP A 76 8.34 -5.82 0.23
CA ASP A 76 8.45 -7.01 -0.62
C ASP A 76 7.28 -7.12 -1.61
N MET A 77 6.91 -5.98 -2.20
CA MET A 77 5.93 -5.90 -3.28
C MET A 77 6.66 -5.96 -4.62
N THR A 78 6.68 -7.14 -5.24
CA THR A 78 7.59 -7.46 -6.35
C THR A 78 6.98 -7.25 -7.73
N ASP A 79 5.65 -7.34 -7.87
CA ASP A 79 4.96 -6.98 -9.10
C ASP A 79 5.00 -5.46 -9.28
N VAL A 80 5.82 -4.99 -10.22
CA VAL A 80 6.08 -3.56 -10.45
C VAL A 80 4.83 -2.83 -10.95
N ASP A 81 4.03 -3.46 -11.81
CA ASP A 81 2.84 -2.86 -12.40
C ASP A 81 1.72 -2.76 -11.37
N LEU A 82 1.47 -3.83 -10.61
CA LEU A 82 0.51 -3.82 -9.52
C LEU A 82 0.95 -2.86 -8.39
N THR A 83 2.24 -2.81 -8.06
CA THR A 83 2.76 -1.85 -7.06
C THR A 83 2.57 -0.41 -7.54
N ASN A 84 2.68 -0.14 -8.85
CA ASN A 84 2.35 1.15 -9.42
C ASN A 84 0.85 1.48 -9.29
N ASP A 85 -0.03 0.52 -9.56
CA ASP A 85 -1.48 0.68 -9.35
C ASP A 85 -1.81 0.95 -7.88
N VAL A 86 -1.14 0.28 -6.94
CA VAL A 86 -1.23 0.54 -5.49
C VAL A 86 -0.88 1.99 -5.19
N VAL A 87 0.26 2.51 -5.68
CA VAL A 87 0.66 3.90 -5.46
C VAL A 87 -0.35 4.88 -6.07
N MET A 88 -0.84 4.62 -7.27
CA MET A 88 -1.80 5.48 -7.98
C MET A 88 -3.20 5.45 -7.33
N SER A 89 -3.58 4.32 -6.73
CA SER A 89 -4.82 4.21 -5.95
C SER A 89 -4.78 5.10 -4.70
N MET A 90 -3.61 5.24 -4.07
CA MET A 90 -3.42 5.97 -2.81
C MET A 90 -3.08 7.46 -2.99
N VAL A 91 -2.26 7.79 -3.99
CA VAL A 91 -1.71 9.14 -4.19
C VAL A 91 -2.40 9.80 -5.38
N LYS A 92 -3.53 10.46 -5.10
CA LYS A 92 -4.35 11.14 -6.11
C LYS A 92 -3.72 12.43 -6.62
N GLY A 93 -4.07 12.79 -7.86
CA GLY A 93 -3.71 14.05 -8.50
C GLY A 93 -2.40 14.02 -9.30
N PRO A 94 -2.11 15.10 -10.04
CA PRO A 94 -1.00 15.17 -10.99
C PRO A 94 0.36 15.38 -10.32
N SER A 95 0.39 15.73 -9.03
CA SER A 95 1.64 15.91 -8.28
C SER A 95 2.49 14.65 -8.31
N SER A 96 3.78 14.81 -8.62
CA SER A 96 4.77 13.74 -8.46
C SER A 96 5.12 13.48 -6.99
N PHE A 97 4.78 14.40 -6.09
CA PHE A 97 5.03 14.30 -4.65
C PHE A 97 3.85 13.71 -3.89
N VAL A 98 4.18 12.91 -2.87
CA VAL A 98 3.26 12.32 -1.90
C VAL A 98 3.08 13.30 -0.74
N PRO A 99 1.85 13.79 -0.47
CA PRO A 99 1.59 14.61 0.71
C PRO A 99 1.92 13.85 2.01
N MET A 100 2.45 14.54 3.03
CA MET A 100 2.76 13.92 4.34
C MET A 100 1.55 13.20 4.97
N SER A 101 0.35 13.77 4.83
CA SER A 101 -0.89 13.13 5.30
C SER A 101 -1.20 11.84 4.55
N THR A 102 -0.94 11.80 3.24
CA THR A 102 -1.12 10.59 2.43
C THR A 102 -0.09 9.55 2.84
N TRP A 103 1.18 9.93 2.99
CA TRP A 103 2.22 9.05 3.51
C TRP A 103 1.82 8.38 4.84
N ALA A 104 1.37 9.17 5.82
CA ALA A 104 0.91 8.62 7.10
C ALA A 104 -0.27 7.64 6.95
N ARG A 105 -1.22 7.94 6.06
CA ARG A 105 -2.36 7.06 5.77
C ARG A 105 -1.92 5.75 5.14
N VAL A 106 -0.98 5.78 4.19
CA VAL A 106 -0.38 4.57 3.61
C VAL A 106 0.27 3.73 4.71
N MET A 107 1.15 4.33 5.52
CA MET A 107 1.82 3.60 6.61
C MET A 107 0.84 3.06 7.64
N SER A 108 -0.22 3.82 7.98
CA SER A 108 -1.26 3.38 8.92
C SER A 108 -1.99 2.15 8.40
N LEU A 109 -2.42 2.18 7.13
CA LEU A 109 -3.09 1.05 6.48
C LEU A 109 -2.17 -0.18 6.40
N PHE A 110 -0.94 0.01 5.95
CA PHE A 110 -0.01 -1.09 5.66
C PHE A 110 0.52 -1.76 6.92
N LEU A 111 0.81 -0.98 7.96
CA LEU A 111 1.36 -1.50 9.20
C LEU A 111 0.27 -1.97 10.18
N ARG A 112 -0.90 -1.32 10.18
CA ARG A 112 -1.91 -1.48 11.24
C ARG A 112 -3.36 -1.40 10.76
N GLY A 113 -3.60 -1.39 9.45
CA GLY A 113 -4.95 -1.28 8.91
C GLY A 113 -5.85 -2.41 9.38
N THR A 114 -7.08 -2.04 9.73
CA THR A 114 -8.17 -2.96 10.03
C THR A 114 -8.51 -3.80 8.80
N LEU A 115 -9.24 -4.91 9.02
CA LEU A 115 -9.74 -5.74 7.93
C LEU A 115 -10.57 -4.91 6.93
N GLU A 116 -11.44 -4.03 7.44
CA GLU A 116 -12.32 -3.20 6.61
C GLU A 116 -11.52 -2.22 5.73
N GLU A 117 -10.51 -1.54 6.30
CA GLU A 117 -9.66 -0.64 5.54
C GLU A 117 -8.86 -1.37 4.45
N LYS A 118 -8.40 -2.59 4.76
CA LYS A 118 -7.69 -3.46 3.81
C LYS A 118 -8.60 -3.93 2.67
N ILE A 119 -9.83 -4.35 2.98
CA ILE A 119 -10.84 -4.67 1.95
C ILE A 119 -11.09 -3.46 1.05
N SER A 120 -11.33 -2.28 1.64
CA SER A 120 -11.54 -1.05 0.88
C SER A 120 -10.35 -0.69 0.00
N HIS A 121 -9.12 -0.90 0.50
CA HIS A 121 -7.90 -0.66 -0.24
C HIS A 121 -7.76 -1.60 -1.43
N CYS A 122 -7.79 -2.91 -1.23
CA CYS A 122 -7.61 -3.88 -2.30
C CYS A 122 -8.66 -3.71 -3.41
N PHE A 123 -9.93 -3.46 -3.04
CA PHE A 123 -10.96 -3.15 -4.03
C PHE A 123 -10.62 -1.91 -4.87
N LYS A 124 -10.15 -0.82 -4.24
CA LYS A 124 -9.76 0.42 -4.94
C LYS A 124 -8.56 0.25 -5.85
N VAL A 125 -7.66 -0.69 -5.55
CA VAL A 125 -6.55 -1.05 -6.45
C VAL A 125 -7.10 -1.76 -7.69
N TYR A 126 -8.05 -2.67 -7.50
CA TYR A 126 -8.64 -3.42 -8.61
C TYR A 126 -9.66 -2.60 -9.43
N ASP A 127 -10.37 -1.63 -8.85
CA ASP A 127 -11.26 -0.71 -9.56
C ASP A 127 -10.48 0.45 -10.21
N VAL A 128 -9.60 0.10 -11.15
CA VAL A 128 -8.69 1.02 -11.87
C VAL A 128 -9.46 2.16 -12.54
N MET A 129 -10.66 1.85 -13.05
CA MET A 129 -11.54 2.79 -13.75
C MET A 129 -12.41 3.63 -12.80
N MET A 130 -12.30 3.42 -11.48
CA MET A 130 -13.10 4.10 -10.45
C MET A 130 -14.61 4.02 -10.73
N SER A 131 -15.04 2.89 -11.29
CA SER A 131 -16.42 2.65 -11.72
C SER A 131 -17.31 2.13 -10.60
N GLY A 132 -16.72 1.74 -9.47
CA GLY A 132 -17.39 1.05 -8.36
C GLY A 132 -17.61 -0.44 -8.62
N LYS A 133 -17.13 -0.97 -9.75
CA LYS A 133 -17.27 -2.38 -10.14
C LYS A 133 -16.01 -2.88 -10.85
N ILE A 134 -15.65 -4.14 -10.61
CA ILE A 134 -14.53 -4.80 -11.29
C ILE A 134 -15.11 -5.66 -12.41
N GLY A 135 -14.81 -5.28 -13.66
CA GLY A 135 -15.22 -6.02 -14.85
C GLY A 135 -14.28 -7.19 -15.16
N ARG A 136 -14.75 -8.12 -15.99
CA ARG A 136 -13.96 -9.29 -16.43
C ARG A 136 -12.66 -8.90 -17.13
N ASP A 137 -12.67 -7.84 -17.93
CA ASP A 137 -11.50 -7.29 -18.60
C ASP A 137 -10.41 -6.86 -17.61
N ILE A 138 -10.81 -6.25 -16.50
CA ILE A 138 -9.90 -5.85 -15.42
C ILE A 138 -9.36 -7.08 -14.67
N MET A 139 -10.21 -8.09 -14.41
CA MET A 139 -9.77 -9.33 -13.79
C MET A 139 -8.71 -10.05 -14.66
N VAL A 140 -8.95 -10.16 -15.98
CA VAL A 140 -7.98 -10.72 -16.93
C VAL A 140 -6.63 -10.01 -16.84
N ARG A 141 -6.65 -8.67 -16.80
CA ARG A 141 -5.42 -7.85 -16.72
C ARG A 141 -4.56 -8.22 -15.51
N PHE A 142 -5.16 -8.33 -14.33
CA PHE A 142 -4.42 -8.64 -13.11
C PHE A 142 -4.00 -10.12 -13.02
N LEU A 143 -4.84 -11.04 -13.50
CA LEU A 143 -4.56 -12.47 -13.40
C LEU A 143 -3.48 -12.94 -14.39
N ARG A 144 -3.34 -12.29 -15.55
CA ARG A 144 -2.23 -12.57 -16.48
C ARG A 144 -0.86 -12.41 -15.83
N ASN A 145 -0.70 -11.37 -15.01
CA ASN A 145 0.56 -11.11 -14.30
C ASN A 145 0.85 -12.16 -13.21
N CYS A 146 -0.15 -12.94 -12.79
CA CYS A 146 0.03 -14.01 -11.81
C CYS A 146 0.56 -15.31 -12.42
N LEU A 147 0.47 -15.50 -13.75
CA LEU A 147 0.83 -16.74 -14.45
C LEU A 147 2.18 -16.69 -15.19
N VAL A 148 3.09 -15.79 -14.79
CA VAL A 148 4.41 -15.65 -15.44
C VAL A 148 5.16 -16.99 -15.43
N GLY A 149 5.44 -17.53 -16.62
CA GLY A 149 6.21 -18.76 -16.83
C GLY A 149 5.48 -19.93 -17.50
N THR A 150 4.19 -19.79 -17.82
CA THR A 150 3.43 -20.76 -18.64
C THR A 150 3.50 -20.43 -20.13
N SER A 151 3.19 -21.40 -21.02
CA SER A 151 3.07 -21.11 -22.46
C SER A 151 1.93 -20.11 -22.71
N ASP A 152 2.03 -19.30 -23.77
CA ASP A 152 1.06 -18.22 -24.04
C ASP A 152 -0.38 -18.76 -24.22
N GLU A 153 -0.56 -19.90 -24.90
CA GLU A 153 -1.89 -20.51 -25.11
C GLU A 153 -2.46 -21.12 -23.81
N ASP A 154 -1.66 -21.85 -23.04
CA ASP A 154 -2.12 -22.44 -21.76
C ASP A 154 -2.44 -21.35 -20.72
N SER A 155 -1.77 -20.19 -20.82
CA SER A 155 -1.98 -19.07 -19.91
C SER A 155 -3.35 -18.40 -20.09
N GLU A 156 -3.84 -18.28 -21.33
CA GLU A 156 -5.10 -17.57 -21.60
C GLU A 156 -6.32 -18.36 -21.15
N ASP A 157 -6.34 -19.67 -21.37
CA ASP A 157 -7.44 -20.53 -20.91
C ASP A 157 -7.43 -20.65 -19.37
N ALA A 158 -6.26 -20.75 -18.75
CA ALA A 158 -6.14 -20.70 -17.29
C ALA A 158 -6.65 -19.36 -16.71
N VAL A 159 -6.36 -18.23 -17.36
CA VAL A 159 -6.91 -16.92 -16.94
C VAL A 159 -8.42 -16.88 -17.08
N LYS A 160 -8.99 -17.39 -18.18
CA LYS A 160 -10.45 -17.42 -18.36
C LYS A 160 -11.12 -18.25 -17.27
N ASP A 161 -10.58 -19.43 -16.96
CA ASP A 161 -11.08 -20.30 -15.91
C ASP A 161 -11.02 -19.62 -14.53
N LEU A 162 -9.94 -18.91 -14.22
CA LEU A 162 -9.81 -18.13 -12.99
C LEU A 162 -10.81 -16.98 -12.92
N VAL A 163 -11.02 -16.26 -14.02
CA VAL A 163 -12.02 -15.19 -14.09
C VAL A 163 -13.42 -15.75 -13.87
N GLU A 164 -13.75 -16.88 -14.48
CA GLU A 164 -15.04 -17.53 -14.29
C GLU A 164 -15.25 -18.03 -12.86
N LEU A 165 -14.20 -18.62 -12.26
CA LEU A 165 -14.21 -19.06 -10.88
C LEU A 165 -14.45 -17.88 -9.92
N LEU A 166 -13.69 -16.79 -10.07
CA LEU A 166 -13.82 -15.60 -9.24
C LEU A 166 -15.18 -14.93 -9.43
N THR A 167 -15.65 -14.79 -10.67
CA THR A 167 -17.00 -14.26 -10.96
C THR A 167 -18.04 -15.11 -10.24
N LYS A 168 -18.04 -16.43 -10.44
CA LYS A 168 -19.01 -17.34 -9.80
C LYS A 168 -18.95 -17.28 -8.27
N LYS A 169 -17.78 -17.03 -7.68
CA LYS A 169 -17.56 -16.98 -6.24
C LYS A 169 -17.98 -15.65 -5.61
N MET A 170 -17.77 -14.54 -6.32
CA MET A 170 -17.92 -13.18 -5.78
C MET A 170 -19.18 -12.45 -6.24
N ASP A 171 -19.60 -12.64 -7.50
CA ASP A 171 -20.74 -11.95 -8.11
C ASP A 171 -22.07 -12.49 -7.53
N MET A 172 -22.58 -11.81 -6.50
CA MET A 172 -23.79 -12.25 -5.78
C MET A 172 -25.08 -11.84 -6.51
N ASP A 173 -25.06 -10.70 -7.22
CA ASP A 173 -26.21 -10.17 -7.94
C ASP A 173 -26.31 -10.66 -9.40
N ARG A 174 -25.28 -11.37 -9.87
CA ARG A 174 -25.17 -12.01 -11.19
C ARG A 174 -25.14 -11.04 -12.35
N ASP A 175 -24.55 -9.86 -12.15
CA ASP A 175 -24.39 -8.85 -13.21
C ASP A 175 -23.09 -8.99 -14.04
N LEU A 176 -22.32 -10.06 -13.79
CA LEU A 176 -21.03 -10.39 -14.39
C LEU A 176 -19.90 -9.43 -14.02
N LYS A 177 -20.09 -8.61 -12.99
CA LYS A 177 -19.10 -7.71 -12.42
C LYS A 177 -19.05 -7.93 -10.90
N ILE A 178 -18.00 -7.42 -10.28
CA ILE A 178 -17.84 -7.51 -8.83
C ILE A 178 -17.97 -6.11 -8.27
N SER A 179 -19.08 -5.81 -7.59
CA SER A 179 -19.24 -4.55 -6.85
C SER A 179 -18.41 -4.56 -5.56
N PHE A 180 -18.29 -3.39 -4.91
CA PHE A 180 -17.65 -3.34 -3.59
C PHE A 180 -18.37 -4.22 -2.56
N ASP A 181 -19.70 -4.27 -2.60
CA ASP A 181 -20.50 -5.05 -1.65
C ASP A 181 -20.32 -6.55 -1.87
N ASP A 182 -20.24 -7.00 -3.13
CA ASP A 182 -19.92 -8.38 -3.51
C ASP A 182 -18.57 -8.81 -2.97
N TYR A 183 -17.55 -8.00 -3.28
CA TYR A 183 -16.17 -8.23 -2.87
C TYR A 183 -16.03 -8.25 -1.35
N ARG A 184 -16.59 -7.25 -0.67
CA ARG A 184 -16.56 -7.14 0.80
C ARG A 184 -17.25 -8.32 1.47
N GLN A 185 -18.47 -8.67 1.05
CA GLN A 185 -19.20 -9.81 1.62
C GLN A 185 -18.46 -11.13 1.39
N THR A 186 -17.81 -11.28 0.24
CA THR A 186 -17.03 -12.47 -0.06
C THR A 186 -15.81 -12.57 0.86
N ILE A 187 -15.05 -11.49 1.05
CA ILE A 187 -13.84 -11.51 1.89
C ILE A 187 -14.16 -11.68 3.37
N LEU A 188 -15.27 -11.13 3.85
CA LEU A 188 -15.70 -11.35 5.23
C LEU A 188 -16.02 -12.82 5.52
N LYS A 189 -16.40 -13.59 4.49
CA LYS A 189 -16.61 -15.05 4.60
C LYS A 189 -15.33 -15.84 4.33
N ASP A 190 -14.50 -15.37 3.41
CA ASP A 190 -13.29 -16.05 2.94
C ASP A 190 -12.14 -15.04 2.78
N PRO A 191 -11.41 -14.72 3.87
CA PRO A 191 -10.36 -13.70 3.86
C PRO A 191 -9.20 -13.97 2.90
N LEU A 192 -9.01 -15.23 2.47
CA LEU A 192 -7.95 -15.61 1.54
C LEU A 192 -8.15 -15.01 0.14
N LEU A 193 -9.38 -14.62 -0.20
CA LEU A 193 -9.72 -14.03 -1.50
C LEU A 193 -9.43 -12.53 -1.60
N MET A 194 -8.94 -11.90 -0.52
CA MET A 194 -8.67 -10.45 -0.51
C MET A 194 -7.67 -10.05 -1.59
N GLU A 195 -6.60 -10.82 -1.78
CA GLU A 195 -5.55 -10.52 -2.76
C GLU A 195 -5.56 -11.52 -3.93
N CYS A 196 -6.75 -12.04 -4.29
CA CYS A 196 -6.90 -13.08 -5.33
C CYS A 196 -6.46 -12.65 -6.73
N MET A 197 -6.34 -11.34 -6.98
CA MET A 197 -5.86 -10.76 -8.25
C MET A 197 -4.46 -10.12 -8.07
N GLY A 198 -3.71 -10.56 -7.08
CA GLY A 198 -2.33 -10.12 -6.83
C GLY A 198 -2.16 -9.26 -5.58
N GLN A 199 -0.89 -9.12 -5.17
CA GLN A 199 -0.47 -8.49 -3.92
C GLN A 199 -0.73 -6.97 -3.90
N CYS A 200 -1.70 -6.55 -3.09
CA CYS A 200 -2.06 -5.15 -2.86
C CYS A 200 -1.56 -4.63 -1.50
N LEU A 201 -1.17 -5.54 -0.61
CA LEU A 201 -0.75 -5.29 0.76
C LEU A 201 0.66 -5.86 1.02
N PRO A 202 1.39 -5.29 1.99
CA PRO A 202 2.67 -5.82 2.41
C PRO A 202 2.50 -7.20 3.08
N SER A 203 3.49 -8.09 2.87
CA SER A 203 3.51 -9.38 3.57
C SER A 203 3.65 -9.20 5.08
N ARG A 204 3.15 -10.16 5.87
CA ARG A 204 3.27 -10.10 7.33
C ARG A 204 4.72 -10.03 7.80
N LEU A 205 5.63 -10.69 7.08
CA LEU A 205 7.06 -10.69 7.38
C LEU A 205 7.70 -9.33 7.12
N SER A 206 7.34 -8.66 6.03
CA SER A 206 7.87 -7.34 5.70
C SER A 206 7.32 -6.27 6.66
N VAL A 207 6.03 -6.32 7.01
CA VAL A 207 5.44 -5.49 8.07
C VAL A 207 6.17 -5.68 9.40
N HIS A 208 6.37 -6.93 9.82
CA HIS A 208 7.06 -7.21 11.08
C HIS A 208 8.50 -6.69 11.09
N SER A 209 9.23 -6.91 9.99
CA SER A 209 10.60 -6.43 9.80
C SER A 209 10.68 -4.91 9.84
N PHE A 210 9.74 -4.22 9.19
CA PHE A 210 9.65 -2.76 9.20
C PHE A 210 9.36 -2.23 10.61
N MET A 211 8.38 -2.82 11.31
CA MET A 211 8.00 -2.42 12.67
C MET A 211 9.17 -2.56 13.65
N ILE A 212 9.92 -3.67 13.60
CA ILE A 212 11.09 -3.86 14.47
C ILE A 212 12.20 -2.86 14.13
N SER A 213 12.50 -2.68 12.84
CA SER A 213 13.65 -1.86 12.42
C SER A 213 13.41 -0.36 12.62
N CYS A 214 12.18 0.09 12.35
CA CYS A 214 11.86 1.51 12.27
C CYS A 214 11.08 2.02 13.49
N MET A 215 10.20 1.20 14.09
CA MET A 215 9.29 1.63 15.16
C MET A 215 9.78 1.22 16.56
N ALA A 216 10.61 0.19 16.70
CA ALA A 216 11.09 -0.27 18.02
C ALA A 216 12.05 0.71 18.72
N LYS A 217 12.54 1.75 18.04
CA LYS A 217 13.28 2.85 18.68
C LYS A 217 12.37 3.74 19.56
N VAL A 218 11.04 3.59 19.47
CA VAL A 218 10.04 4.30 20.30
C VAL A 218 9.76 3.58 21.62
N SER A 219 9.88 2.25 21.66
CA SER A 219 9.46 1.42 22.79
C SER A 219 10.54 1.21 23.87
N LYS A 220 11.65 1.95 23.82
CA LYS A 220 12.74 1.93 24.82
C LYS A 220 12.89 3.25 25.58
N LEU A 221 11.82 4.03 25.70
CA LEU A 221 11.69 5.18 26.61
C LEU A 221 10.59 4.92 27.62
#